data_AF-A0A3G8H3E1-F1
#
_entry.id   AF-A0A3G8H3E1-F1
#
_cell.length_a   1.000
_cell.length_b   1.000
_cell.length_c   1.000
_cell.angle_alpha   90.00
_cell.angle_beta   90.00
_cell.angle_gamma   90.00
#
_symmetry.space_group_name_H-M   'P 1'
#
loop_
_entity.id
_entity.type
_entity.pdbx_description
1 polymer ?
#
loop_
_entity_poly.entity_id
_entity_poly.type
_entity_poly.pdbx_seq_one_letter_code
_entity_poly.pdbx_strand_id
1 'polypeptide(L)'
;MSTWQEFVTELIRCDVLSSARIQAIEEWGEDIPTTVLFGKLGKALAEHFDELNPDARTHIFQVIESGLITNDGALKAFVATGLLEALYLRASTGPGRWNRISDYLGPLSAAYLAEWERLHH
;
A
#
# COMPACT_ATOMS: atom_id res chain seq x y z
N MET A 1 13.29 -3.34 -8.70
CA MET A 1 12.74 -2.03 -8.31
C MET A 1 13.79 -1.31 -7.49
N SER A 2 14.27 -0.19 -8.03
CA SER A 2 15.44 0.55 -7.57
C SER A 2 15.07 1.91 -6.98
N THR A 3 13.87 2.41 -7.27
CA THR A 3 13.37 3.73 -6.84
C THR A 3 11.89 3.67 -6.48
N TRP A 4 11.39 4.68 -5.75
CA TRP A 4 9.97 4.76 -5.42
C TRP A 4 9.08 5.09 -6.62
N GLN A 5 9.60 5.78 -7.64
CA GLN A 5 8.85 6.06 -8.86
C GLN A 5 8.58 4.79 -9.66
N GLU A 6 9.57 3.89 -9.76
CA GLU A 6 9.37 2.56 -10.36
C GLU A 6 8.33 1.76 -9.57
N PHE A 7 8.37 1.81 -8.24
CA PHE A 7 7.38 1.17 -7.38
C PHE A 7 5.96 1.66 -7.65
N VAL A 8 5.76 2.98 -7.67
CA VAL A 8 4.46 3.56 -7.97
C VAL A 8 4.01 3.18 -9.39
N THR A 9 4.93 3.18 -10.36
CA THR A 9 4.64 2.81 -11.76
C THR A 9 4.13 1.38 -11.88
N GLU A 10 4.68 0.43 -11.13
CA GLU A 10 4.19 -0.95 -11.12
C GLU A 10 2.83 -1.07 -10.42
N LEU A 11 2.63 -0.41 -9.27
CA LEU A 11 1.33 -0.44 -8.55
C LEU A 11 0.18 0.11 -9.39
N ILE A 12 0.40 1.24 -10.07
CA ILE A 12 -0.64 1.93 -10.85
C ILE A 12 -0.94 1.28 -12.20
N ARG A 13 -0.38 0.10 -12.49
CA ARG A 13 -0.92 -0.78 -13.54
C ARG A 13 -2.32 -1.30 -13.22
N CYS A 14 -2.71 -1.24 -11.95
CA CYS A 14 -4.09 -1.43 -11.52
C CYS A 14 -4.88 -0.12 -11.66
N ASP A 15 -6.02 -0.15 -12.35
CA ASP A 15 -6.85 1.03 -12.63
C ASP A 15 -7.32 1.75 -11.36
N VAL A 16 -7.64 1.00 -10.30
CA VAL A 16 -8.03 1.55 -9.00
C VAL A 16 -6.89 2.40 -8.41
N LEU A 17 -5.67 1.88 -8.41
CA LEU A 17 -4.51 2.58 -7.84
C LEU A 17 -4.04 3.72 -8.75
N SER A 18 -4.19 3.56 -10.06
CA SER A 18 -3.96 4.65 -11.03
C SER A 18 -4.91 5.82 -10.77
N SER A 19 -6.20 5.54 -10.60
CA SER A 19 -7.22 6.53 -10.29
C SER A 19 -6.95 7.22 -8.94
N ALA A 20 -6.57 6.44 -7.92
CA ALA A 20 -6.20 6.98 -6.61
C ALA A 20 -4.98 7.92 -6.67
N ARG A 21 -3.98 7.61 -7.50
CA ARG A 21 -2.84 8.51 -7.74
C ARG A 21 -3.27 9.80 -8.43
N ILE A 22 -4.11 9.72 -9.46
CA ILE A 22 -4.60 10.90 -10.18
C ILE A 22 -5.36 11.81 -9.22
N GLN A 23 -6.33 11.25 -8.46
CA GLN A 23 -7.08 12.00 -7.46
C GLN A 23 -6.17 12.61 -6.39
N ALA A 24 -5.15 11.86 -5.92
CA ALA A 24 -4.19 12.37 -4.97
C ALA A 24 -3.48 13.65 -5.46
N ILE A 25 -3.06 13.65 -6.73
CA ILE A 25 -2.39 14.79 -7.36
C ILE A 25 -3.37 15.93 -7.63
N GLU A 26 -4.59 15.64 -8.07
CA GLU A 26 -5.63 16.65 -8.30
C GLU A 26 -6.03 17.38 -7.01
N GLU A 27 -6.15 16.65 -5.90
CA GLU A 27 -6.53 17.22 -4.60
C GLU A 27 -5.41 18.01 -3.93
N TRP A 28 -4.15 17.62 -4.14
CA TRP A 28 -3.01 18.21 -3.45
C TRP A 28 -2.24 19.21 -4.32
N GLY A 29 -1.91 18.81 -5.55
CA GLY A 29 -0.90 19.44 -6.41
C GLY A 29 0.27 18.49 -6.74
N GLU A 30 1.11 18.90 -7.70
CA GLU A 30 2.28 18.12 -8.15
C GLU A 30 3.36 17.95 -7.06
N ASP A 31 3.33 18.78 -6.02
CA ASP A 31 4.27 18.80 -4.89
C ASP A 31 3.81 17.93 -3.70
N ILE A 32 2.88 16.99 -3.94
CA ILE A 32 2.41 16.04 -2.93
C ILE A 32 3.58 15.30 -2.25
N PRO A 33 3.66 15.32 -0.90
CA PRO A 33 4.66 14.53 -0.19
C PRO A 33 4.51 13.04 -0.50
N THR A 34 5.63 12.36 -0.79
CA THR A 34 5.61 10.94 -1.19
C THR A 34 4.93 10.04 -0.15
N THR A 35 5.11 10.32 1.14
CA THR A 35 4.42 9.60 2.23
C THR A 35 2.90 9.76 2.17
N VAL A 36 2.40 10.95 1.83
CA VAL A 36 0.97 11.23 1.67
C VAL A 36 0.41 10.49 0.46
N LEU A 37 1.14 10.48 -0.66
CA LEU A 37 0.77 9.69 -1.85
C LEU A 37 0.66 8.20 -1.51
N PHE A 38 1.65 7.62 -0.84
CA PHE A 38 1.63 6.21 -0.43
C PHE A 38 0.47 5.92 0.53
N GLY A 39 0.17 6.85 1.44
CA GLY A 39 -1.00 6.74 2.32
C GLY A 39 -2.33 6.74 1.57
N LYS A 40 -2.46 7.56 0.51
CA LYS A 40 -3.66 7.55 -0.34
C LYS A 40 -3.78 6.24 -1.13
N LEU A 41 -2.68 5.71 -1.65
CA LEU A 41 -2.66 4.41 -2.33
C LEU A 41 -3.05 3.26 -1.38
N GLY A 42 -2.52 3.25 -0.16
CA GLY A 42 -2.86 2.24 0.85
C GLY A 42 -4.34 2.27 1.22
N LYS A 43 -4.93 3.46 1.39
CA LYS A 43 -6.36 3.63 1.65
C LYS A 43 -7.22 3.14 0.50
N ALA A 44 -6.89 3.54 -0.73
CA ALA A 44 -7.64 3.12 -1.92
C ALA A 44 -7.59 1.59 -2.11
N LEU A 45 -6.42 0.97 -1.88
CA LEU A 45 -6.31 -0.49 -1.90
C LEU A 45 -7.25 -1.16 -0.90
N ALA A 46 -7.35 -0.63 0.33
CA ALA A 46 -8.25 -1.16 1.34
C ALA A 46 -9.73 -1.01 0.94
N GLU A 47 -10.10 0.13 0.37
CA GLU A 47 -11.48 0.47 0.00
C GLU A 47 -12.01 -0.36 -1.17
N HIS A 48 -11.15 -0.58 -2.16
CA HIS A 48 -11.49 -1.24 -3.41
C HIS A 48 -11.00 -2.70 -3.50
N PHE A 49 -10.46 -3.25 -2.41
CA PHE A 49 -9.90 -4.61 -2.39
C PHE A 49 -10.85 -5.65 -2.99
N ASP A 50 -12.14 -5.58 -2.62
CA ASP A 50 -13.15 -6.54 -3.05
C ASP A 50 -13.53 -6.38 -4.55
N GLU A 51 -13.23 -5.24 -5.18
CA GLU A 51 -13.44 -4.97 -6.61
C GLU A 51 -12.31 -5.54 -7.48
N LEU A 52 -11.13 -5.75 -6.89
CA LEU A 52 -9.98 -6.31 -7.59
C LEU A 52 -10.16 -7.82 -7.82
N ASN A 53 -9.78 -8.30 -9.01
CA ASN A 53 -9.71 -9.74 -9.25
C ASN A 53 -8.53 -10.38 -8.49
N PRO A 54 -8.53 -11.71 -8.27
CA PRO A 54 -7.49 -12.40 -7.50
C PRO A 54 -6.07 -12.22 -8.03
N ASP A 55 -5.89 -12.16 -9.34
CA ASP A 55 -4.56 -11.99 -9.97
C ASP A 55 -4.01 -10.59 -9.69
N ALA A 56 -4.85 -9.56 -9.80
CA ALA A 56 -4.51 -8.19 -9.48
C ALA A 56 -4.15 -8.03 -8.01
N ARG A 57 -4.92 -8.64 -7.09
CA ARG A 57 -4.58 -8.67 -5.66
C ARG A 57 -3.20 -9.30 -5.46
N THR A 58 -3.00 -10.50 -5.95
CA THR A 58 -1.72 -11.22 -5.82
C THR A 58 -0.56 -10.37 -6.32
N HIS A 59 -0.69 -9.77 -7.49
CA HIS A 59 0.34 -8.92 -8.07
C HIS A 59 0.64 -7.68 -7.21
N ILE A 60 -0.40 -6.95 -6.77
CA ILE A 60 -0.23 -5.75 -5.94
C ILE A 60 0.51 -6.08 -4.65
N PHE A 61 0.13 -7.15 -3.95
CA PHE A 61 0.80 -7.52 -2.70
C PHE A 61 2.23 -8.03 -2.91
N GLN A 62 2.53 -8.67 -4.06
CA GLN A 62 3.91 -8.99 -4.44
C GLN A 62 4.75 -7.72 -4.68
N VAL A 63 4.19 -6.69 -5.33
CA VAL A 63 4.87 -5.41 -5.54
C VAL A 63 5.12 -4.72 -4.20
N ILE A 64 4.14 -4.69 -3.30
CA ILE A 64 4.28 -4.15 -1.93
C ILE A 64 5.42 -4.85 -1.19
N GLU A 65 5.42 -6.18 -1.19
CA GLU A 65 6.47 -6.97 -0.53
C GLU A 65 7.86 -6.68 -1.12
N SER A 66 7.97 -6.55 -2.45
CA SER A 66 9.23 -6.18 -3.11
C SER A 66 9.75 -4.81 -2.67
N GLY A 67 8.85 -3.89 -2.32
CA GLY A 67 9.17 -2.58 -1.76
C GLY A 67 9.80 -2.64 -0.38
N LEU A 68 9.54 -3.69 0.40
CA LEU A 68 10.22 -3.93 1.69
C LEU A 68 11.57 -4.66 1.52
N ILE A 69 11.73 -5.43 0.45
CA ILE A 69 12.97 -6.17 0.13
C ILE A 69 14.08 -5.24 -0.38
N THR A 70 13.72 -4.11 -0.99
CA THR A 70 14.66 -3.18 -1.60
C THR A 70 15.77 -2.69 -0.64
N ASN A 71 16.92 -2.33 -1.22
CA ASN A 71 18.02 -1.67 -0.53
C ASN A 71 17.82 -0.14 -0.41
N ASP A 72 16.81 0.42 -1.08
CA ASP A 72 16.44 1.83 -0.95
C ASP A 72 15.69 2.06 0.37
N GLY A 73 16.36 2.68 1.34
CA GLY A 73 15.79 2.97 2.66
C GLY A 73 14.59 3.93 2.62
N ALA A 74 14.55 4.86 1.66
CA ALA A 74 13.43 5.79 1.51
C ALA A 74 12.20 5.06 0.97
N LEU A 75 12.35 4.26 -0.09
CA LEU A 75 11.26 3.43 -0.60
C LEU A 75 10.73 2.49 0.49
N LYS A 76 11.63 1.80 1.20
CA LYS A 76 11.23 0.91 2.30
C LYS A 76 10.39 1.65 3.35
N ALA A 77 10.81 2.85 3.74
CA ALA A 77 10.05 3.69 4.66
C ALA A 77 8.68 4.09 4.09
N PHE A 78 8.60 4.54 2.83
CA PHE A 78 7.33 4.91 2.21
C PHE A 78 6.35 3.74 2.12
N VAL A 79 6.83 2.54 1.81
CA VAL A 79 6.00 1.33 1.78
C VAL A 79 5.52 0.97 3.17
N ALA A 80 6.43 0.92 4.14
CA ALA A 80 6.13 0.54 5.51
C ALA A 80 5.19 1.55 6.19
N THR A 81 5.62 2.79 6.33
CA THR A 81 4.90 3.79 7.13
C THR A 81 3.83 4.55 6.35
N GLY A 82 4.04 4.74 5.03
CA GLY A 82 3.07 5.41 4.18
C GLY A 82 1.94 4.47 3.77
N LEU A 83 2.28 3.35 3.11
CA LEU A 83 1.29 2.49 2.46
C LEU A 83 0.70 1.44 3.41
N LEU A 84 1.53 0.62 4.06
CA LEU A 84 1.05 -0.52 4.85
C LEU A 84 0.26 -0.07 6.08
N GLU A 85 0.73 0.94 6.81
CA GLU A 85 -0.02 1.49 7.96
C GLU A 85 -1.36 2.07 7.53
N ALA A 86 -1.40 2.83 6.43
CA ALA A 86 -2.65 3.41 5.92
C ALA A 86 -3.63 2.34 5.44
N LEU A 87 -3.13 1.29 4.78
CA LEU A 87 -3.88 0.10 4.40
C LEU A 87 -4.48 -0.58 5.63
N TYR A 88 -3.66 -0.89 6.63
CA TYR A 88 -4.10 -1.54 7.87
C TYR A 88 -5.16 -0.70 8.59
N LEU A 89 -4.87 0.57 8.86
CA LEU A 89 -5.78 1.48 9.53
C LEU A 89 -7.13 1.56 8.81
N ARG A 90 -7.13 1.66 7.48
CA ARG A 90 -8.37 1.72 6.71
C ARG A 90 -9.09 0.38 6.70
N ALA A 91 -8.37 -0.72 6.57
CA ALA A 91 -8.93 -2.07 6.52
C ALA A 91 -9.59 -2.47 7.84
N SER A 92 -8.96 -2.12 8.98
CA SER A 92 -9.43 -2.44 10.33
C SER A 92 -10.70 -1.70 10.75
N THR A 93 -11.12 -0.66 10.01
CA THR A 93 -12.41 0.02 10.25
C THR A 93 -13.64 -0.78 9.82
N GLY A 94 -13.48 -1.82 8.99
CA GLY A 94 -14.60 -2.59 8.43
C GLY A 94 -14.61 -4.04 8.94
N PRO A 95 -15.77 -4.60 9.34
CA PRO A 95 -15.83 -5.97 9.85
C PRO A 95 -15.36 -6.98 8.79
N GLY A 96 -14.36 -7.79 9.16
CA GLY A 96 -13.83 -8.88 8.33
C GLY A 96 -13.06 -8.45 7.07
N ARG A 97 -12.92 -7.15 6.79
CA ARG A 97 -12.13 -6.67 5.64
C ARG A 97 -10.63 -6.93 5.85
N TRP A 98 -10.13 -6.65 7.04
CA TRP A 98 -8.73 -6.91 7.38
C TRP A 98 -8.35 -8.39 7.17
N ASN A 99 -9.18 -9.33 7.66
CA ASN A 99 -8.92 -10.76 7.52
C ASN A 99 -8.72 -11.18 6.06
N ARG A 100 -9.51 -10.64 5.11
CA ARG A 100 -9.36 -10.96 3.69
C ARG A 100 -8.11 -10.34 3.07
N ILE A 101 -7.74 -9.14 3.51
CA ILE A 101 -6.53 -8.44 3.05
C ILE A 101 -5.27 -9.11 3.58
N SER A 102 -5.28 -9.51 4.86
CA SER A 102 -4.12 -10.12 5.52
C SER A 102 -3.67 -11.41 4.86
N ASP A 103 -4.60 -12.16 4.24
CA ASP A 103 -4.30 -13.40 3.53
C ASP A 103 -3.38 -13.20 2.30
N TYR A 104 -3.27 -11.96 1.80
CA TYR A 104 -2.41 -11.64 0.65
C TYR A 104 -1.05 -11.05 1.06
N LEU A 105 -0.84 -10.72 2.34
CA LEU A 105 0.41 -10.11 2.77
C LEU A 105 1.60 -11.06 2.58
N GLY A 106 2.68 -10.53 2.04
CA GLY A 106 3.97 -11.19 2.11
C GLY A 106 4.52 -11.21 3.54
N PRO A 107 5.51 -12.07 3.82
CA PRO A 107 6.01 -12.30 5.17
C PRO A 107 6.61 -11.05 5.83
N LEU A 108 7.29 -10.18 5.08
CA LEU A 108 7.84 -8.93 5.63
C LEU A 108 6.74 -7.92 5.92
N SER A 109 5.76 -7.80 5.03
CA SER A 109 4.61 -6.92 5.23
C SER A 109 3.80 -7.34 6.47
N ALA A 110 3.56 -8.64 6.63
CA ALA A 110 2.87 -9.21 7.79
C ALA A 110 3.67 -9.01 9.08
N ALA A 111 4.98 -9.30 9.07
CA ALA A 111 5.83 -9.12 10.25
C ALA A 111 5.92 -7.64 10.68
N TYR A 112 6.04 -6.73 9.71
CA TYR A 112 6.04 -5.29 9.97
C TYR A 112 4.75 -4.85 10.66
N LEU A 113 3.59 -5.21 10.11
CA LEU A 113 2.30 -4.78 10.67
C LEU A 113 1.99 -5.41 12.02
N ALA A 114 2.39 -6.67 12.26
CA ALA A 114 2.23 -7.31 13.56
C ALA A 114 3.07 -6.61 14.65
N GLU A 115 4.31 -6.23 14.33
CA GLU A 115 5.15 -5.47 15.26
C GLU A 115 4.62 -4.05 15.48
N TRP A 116 4.17 -3.40 14.40
CA TRP A 116 3.58 -2.06 14.48
C TRP A 116 2.31 -2.06 15.34
N GLU A 117 1.41 -3.03 15.16
CA GLU A 117 0.21 -3.21 15.98
C GLU A 117 0.59 -3.39 17.45
N ARG A 118 1.56 -4.26 17.76
CA ARG A 118 2.05 -4.49 19.13
C ARG A 118 2.56 -3.23 19.82
N LEU A 119 3.11 -2.27 19.07
CA LEU A 119 3.67 -1.02 19.63
C LEU A 119 2.62 0.08 19.83
N HIS A 120 1.44 -0.04 19.20
CA HIS A 120 0.39 0.98 19.22
C HIS A 120 -0.91 0.50 19.92
N HIS A 121 -0.87 -0.67 20.56
CA HIS A 121 -1.90 -1.25 21.43
C HIS A 121 -1.39 -1.42 22.87
#